data_AF-A0A932S4F3-F1
#
_entry.id   AF-A0A932S4F3-F1
#
_cell.length_a   1.000
_cell.length_b   1.000
_cell.length_c   1.000
_cell.angle_alpha   90.00
_cell.angle_beta   90.00
_cell.angle_gamma   90.00
#
_symmetry.space_group_name_H-M   'P 1'
#
loop_
_entity.id
_entity.type
_entity.pdbx_description
1 polymer ?
#
loop_
_entity_poly.entity_id
_entity_poly.type
_entity_poly.pdbx_seq_one_letter_code
_entity_poly.pdbx_strand_id
1 'polypeptide(L)'
;MDSVNTHGTLRRARWGVPLALLLPLILLFVLGASAPKPPTISVSSPKAGSTQNGVEVQISVKTSNIKLDARGIGAANKAGSGYLTYSVDGVLATKSANTSAKFRSFSPGQHTVTMTHAGPAGTRFYFDFLEVAVPIADLPMAAADPQ
;
A
#
# COMPACT_ATOMS: atom_id res chain seq x y z
N MET A 1 62.21 -46.78 34.67
CA MET A 1 61.59 -48.12 34.65
C MET A 1 60.65 -48.14 33.48
N ASP A 2 61.15 -48.83 32.47
CA ASP A 2 60.79 -48.84 31.07
C ASP A 2 59.48 -49.56 30.75
N SER A 3 58.95 -49.23 29.56
CA SER A 3 58.42 -50.13 28.52
C SER A 3 57.18 -49.46 27.88
N VAL A 4 57.24 -48.74 26.76
CA VAL A 4 57.52 -49.12 25.35
C VAL A 4 56.36 -49.88 24.69
N ASN A 5 56.02 -49.42 23.47
CA ASN A 5 55.30 -50.05 22.33
C ASN A 5 53.86 -49.58 22.02
N THR A 6 53.43 -49.25 20.79
CA THR A 6 54.09 -49.03 19.48
C THR A 6 53.11 -48.27 18.57
N HIS A 7 53.67 -47.48 17.66
CA HIS A 7 53.10 -46.83 16.49
C HIS A 7 52.07 -47.67 15.69
N GLY A 8 50.92 -47.04 15.42
CA GLY A 8 49.99 -47.40 14.34
C GLY A 8 50.15 -46.47 13.14
N THR A 9 50.44 -47.08 12.00
CA THR A 9 51.00 -46.53 10.76
C THR A 9 50.08 -45.61 9.96
N LEU A 10 50.62 -44.49 9.48
CA LEU A 10 50.06 -43.63 8.43
C LEU A 10 49.76 -44.40 7.15
N ARG A 11 48.54 -44.29 6.61
CA ARG A 11 48.27 -44.53 5.18
C ARG A 11 47.37 -43.45 4.60
N ARG A 12 48.01 -42.46 3.97
CA ARG A 12 47.37 -41.50 3.06
C ARG A 12 46.92 -42.26 1.81
N ALA A 13 45.62 -42.36 1.58
CA ALA A 13 45.08 -42.73 0.28
C ALA A 13 44.70 -41.44 -0.47
N ARG A 14 45.62 -40.95 -1.31
CA ARG A 14 45.31 -40.00 -2.39
C ARG A 14 44.64 -40.81 -3.49
N TRP A 15 43.34 -40.63 -3.70
CA TRP A 15 42.68 -41.03 -4.95
C TRP A 15 42.17 -39.75 -5.60
N GLY A 16 42.87 -39.32 -6.65
CA GLY A 16 42.38 -38.30 -7.54
C GLY A 16 41.19 -38.88 -8.32
N VAL A 17 40.05 -38.22 -8.22
CA VAL A 17 38.97 -38.37 -9.19
C VAL A 17 39.06 -37.16 -10.12
N PRO A 18 39.10 -37.36 -11.44
CA PRO A 18 39.31 -36.28 -12.39
C PRO A 18 38.14 -35.32 -12.40
N LEU A 19 38.49 -34.04 -12.59
CA LEU A 19 37.62 -32.92 -12.91
C LEU A 19 36.87 -33.19 -14.22
N ALA A 20 35.73 -33.88 -14.13
CA ALA A 20 34.79 -34.05 -15.24
C ALA A 20 33.58 -33.14 -15.02
N LEU A 21 33.37 -32.26 -15.99
CA LEU A 21 32.21 -31.38 -16.18
C LEU A 21 30.89 -32.07 -15.76
N LEU A 22 30.23 -31.52 -14.75
CA LEU A 22 28.79 -31.69 -14.53
C LEU A 22 28.28 -30.36 -13.98
N LEU A 23 28.11 -29.38 -14.87
CA LEU A 23 27.22 -28.25 -14.62
C LEU A 23 25.82 -28.84 -14.48
N PRO A 24 25.15 -28.79 -13.31
CA PRO A 24 23.71 -28.91 -13.34
C PRO A 24 23.21 -27.68 -14.09
N LEU A 25 22.54 -27.91 -15.22
CA LEU A 25 21.68 -26.96 -15.87
C LEU A 25 20.70 -26.44 -14.81
N ILE A 26 21.01 -25.28 -14.21
CA ILE A 26 20.08 -24.55 -13.36
C ILE A 26 18.96 -24.12 -14.29
N LEU A 27 17.91 -24.93 -14.33
CA LEU A 27 16.64 -24.54 -14.90
C LEU A 27 16.12 -23.40 -14.04
N LEU A 28 16.40 -22.16 -14.48
CA LEU A 28 15.85 -20.95 -13.89
C LEU A 28 14.35 -20.97 -14.17
N PHE A 29 13.60 -21.66 -13.32
CA PHE A 29 12.18 -21.40 -13.16
C PHE A 29 12.08 -19.97 -12.62
N VAL A 30 12.02 -19.00 -13.52
CA VAL A 30 11.41 -17.71 -13.21
C VAL A 30 9.93 -18.04 -13.02
N LEU A 31 9.55 -18.46 -11.81
CA LEU A 31 8.17 -18.40 -11.38
C LEU A 31 7.77 -16.95 -11.61
N GLY A 32 6.91 -16.73 -12.60
CA GLY A 32 6.32 -15.43 -12.87
C GLY A 32 5.51 -15.02 -11.65
N ALA A 33 6.18 -14.45 -10.65
CA ALA A 33 5.53 -13.73 -9.58
C ALA A 33 4.82 -12.56 -10.26
N SER A 34 3.51 -12.72 -10.48
CA SER A 34 2.69 -11.60 -10.92
C SER A 34 2.87 -10.50 -9.87
N ALA A 35 3.23 -9.29 -10.33
CA ALA A 35 3.35 -8.17 -9.43
C ALA A 35 2.03 -8.02 -8.65
N PRO A 36 2.07 -7.81 -7.33
CA PRO A 36 0.85 -7.65 -6.55
C PRO A 36 0.02 -6.51 -7.13
N LYS A 37 -1.28 -6.75 -7.34
CA LYS A 37 -2.20 -5.72 -7.84
C LYS A 37 -2.12 -4.49 -6.92
N PRO A 38 -2.05 -3.26 -7.47
CA PRO A 38 -2.00 -2.05 -6.64
C PRO A 38 -3.16 -1.95 -5.65
N PRO A 39 -2.92 -1.47 -4.41
CA PRO A 39 -4.01 -1.17 -3.49
C PRO A 39 -4.82 0.01 -4.04
N THR A 40 -6.15 -0.07 -3.96
CA THR A 40 -7.03 1.04 -4.35
C THR A 40 -7.95 1.45 -3.21
N ILE A 41 -8.25 2.74 -3.14
CA ILE A 41 -9.23 3.33 -2.23
C ILE A 41 -10.16 4.20 -3.07
N SER A 42 -11.47 4.04 -2.92
CA SER A 42 -12.45 4.93 -3.52
C SER A 42 -13.50 5.36 -2.51
N VAL A 43 -13.94 6.62 -2.59
CA VAL A 43 -15.03 7.13 -1.75
C VAL A 43 -16.34 6.61 -2.30
N SER A 44 -17.09 5.89 -1.47
CA SER A 44 -18.43 5.41 -1.84
C SER A 44 -19.53 6.35 -1.35
N SER A 45 -19.28 7.07 -0.26
CA SER A 45 -20.20 8.08 0.26
C SER A 45 -19.47 9.04 1.20
N PRO A 46 -19.89 10.31 1.29
CA PRO A 46 -20.83 10.96 0.39
C PRO A 46 -20.16 11.27 -0.95
N LYS A 47 -20.95 11.55 -2.00
CA LYS A 47 -20.39 11.91 -3.30
C LYS A 47 -19.65 13.25 -3.19
N ALA A 48 -18.57 13.42 -3.93
CA ALA A 48 -17.91 14.71 -4.07
C ALA A 48 -18.92 15.81 -4.43
N GLY A 49 -18.80 16.98 -3.78
CA GLY A 49 -19.70 18.12 -3.97
C GLY A 49 -21.07 18.00 -3.29
N SER A 50 -21.37 16.91 -2.58
CA SER A 50 -22.63 16.79 -1.87
C SER A 50 -22.71 17.70 -0.64
N THR A 51 -23.86 18.35 -0.47
CA THR A 51 -24.17 19.10 0.74
C THR A 51 -24.51 18.13 1.87
N GLN A 52 -23.82 18.25 3.00
CA GLN A 52 -24.11 17.50 4.22
C GLN A 52 -24.75 18.45 5.23
N ASN A 53 -25.95 18.12 5.70
CA ASN A 53 -26.64 18.90 6.73
C ASN A 53 -26.10 18.45 8.10
N GLY A 54 -25.08 19.15 8.61
CA GLY A 54 -24.11 18.54 9.54
C GLY A 54 -24.30 18.84 11.03
N VAL A 55 -24.66 17.81 11.80
CA VAL A 55 -24.08 17.56 13.14
C VAL A 55 -23.04 16.42 13.07
N GLU A 56 -23.22 15.45 12.16
CA GLU A 56 -22.30 14.34 11.89
C GLU A 56 -22.23 14.06 10.38
N VAL A 57 -21.02 13.88 9.85
CA VAL A 57 -20.75 13.47 8.47
C VAL A 57 -20.04 12.12 8.49
N GLN A 58 -20.59 11.14 7.80
CA GLN A 58 -19.96 9.82 7.66
C GLN A 58 -19.36 9.66 6.27
N ILE A 59 -18.06 9.34 6.22
CA ILE A 59 -17.35 8.97 5.00
C ILE A 59 -17.26 7.44 4.94
N SER A 60 -17.72 6.86 3.84
CA SER A 60 -17.60 5.44 3.52
C SER A 60 -16.65 5.28 2.34
N VAL A 61 -15.78 4.28 2.42
CA VAL A 61 -14.78 3.97 1.39
C VAL A 61 -14.85 2.50 0.99
N LYS A 62 -14.43 2.21 -0.24
CA LYS A 62 -14.15 0.86 -0.71
C LYS A 62 -12.64 0.71 -0.85
N THR A 63 -12.13 -0.45 -0.47
CA THR A 63 -10.72 -0.79 -0.60
C THR A 63 -10.56 -2.06 -1.42
N SER A 64 -9.58 -2.12 -2.32
CA SER A 64 -9.23 -3.34 -3.06
C SER A 64 -7.73 -3.61 -2.98
N ASN A 65 -7.36 -4.90 -3.04
CA ASN A 65 -5.97 -5.37 -2.97
C ASN A 65 -5.19 -4.90 -1.72
N ILE A 66 -5.91 -4.63 -0.63
CA ILE A 66 -5.35 -4.28 0.67
C ILE A 66 -6.18 -4.94 1.77
N LYS A 67 -5.48 -5.50 2.76
CA LYS A 67 -6.10 -5.91 4.02
C LYS A 67 -5.98 -4.78 5.03
N LEU A 68 -7.11 -4.21 5.46
CA LEU A 68 -7.09 -3.27 6.56
C LEU A 68 -6.80 -4.02 7.88
N ASP A 69 -5.83 -3.53 8.65
CA ASP A 69 -5.36 -4.16 9.89
C ASP A 69 -5.05 -3.09 10.94
N ALA A 70 -5.88 -3.03 11.99
CA ALA A 70 -5.72 -2.06 13.08
C ALA A 70 -4.40 -2.25 13.84
N ARG A 71 -3.83 -3.46 13.84
CA ARG A 71 -2.53 -3.75 14.49
C ARG A 71 -1.36 -3.05 13.81
N GLY A 72 -1.55 -2.57 12.57
CA GLY A 72 -0.55 -1.78 11.85
C GLY A 72 -0.46 -0.32 12.31
N ILE A 73 -1.43 0.18 13.08
CA ILE A 73 -1.44 1.58 13.53
C ILE A 73 -0.32 1.79 14.55
N GLY A 74 0.64 2.64 14.21
CA GLY A 74 1.82 2.91 15.04
C GLY A 74 2.91 1.83 14.99
N ALA A 75 2.71 0.79 14.19
CA ALA A 75 3.70 -0.28 13.98
C ALA A 75 4.45 -0.11 12.65
N ALA A 76 5.48 -0.94 12.45
CA ALA A 76 6.18 -1.01 11.17
C ALA A 76 5.25 -1.52 10.04
N ASN A 77 5.45 -0.97 8.85
CA ASN A 77 4.65 -1.29 7.67
C ASN A 77 4.82 -2.76 7.22
N LYS A 78 3.71 -3.47 6.94
CA LYS A 78 3.69 -4.87 6.48
C LYS A 78 3.10 -5.00 5.07
N ALA A 79 3.74 -5.77 4.20
CA ALA A 79 3.29 -5.89 2.80
C ALA A 79 1.86 -6.44 2.70
N GLY A 80 1.04 -5.80 1.85
CA GLY A 80 -0.36 -6.17 1.62
C GLY A 80 -1.31 -5.90 2.79
N SER A 81 -0.85 -5.24 3.86
CA SER A 81 -1.67 -4.85 5.00
C SER A 81 -1.41 -3.39 5.39
N GLY A 82 -2.43 -2.71 5.89
CA GLY A 82 -2.28 -1.32 6.29
C GLY A 82 -3.52 -0.76 6.97
N TYR A 83 -3.55 0.55 7.12
CA TYR A 83 -4.68 1.28 7.64
C TYR A 83 -4.87 2.57 6.84
N LEU A 84 -5.99 3.26 7.06
CA LEU A 84 -6.31 4.52 6.41
C LEU A 84 -6.04 5.68 7.37
N THR A 85 -5.47 6.76 6.85
CA THR A 85 -5.44 8.05 7.51
C THR A 85 -6.47 8.97 6.86
N TYR A 86 -7.27 9.64 7.68
CA TYR A 86 -8.26 10.60 7.23
C TYR A 86 -7.81 11.98 7.67
N SER A 87 -7.70 12.91 6.72
CA SER A 87 -7.43 14.31 6.99
C SER A 87 -8.61 15.17 6.55
N VAL A 88 -8.93 16.18 7.34
CA VAL A 88 -9.94 17.20 7.05
C VAL A 88 -9.18 18.52 6.90
N ASP A 89 -9.37 19.19 5.77
CA ASP A 89 -8.72 20.47 5.45
C ASP A 89 -7.19 20.43 5.65
N GLY A 90 -6.59 19.30 5.29
CA GLY A 90 -5.15 19.03 5.41
C GLY A 90 -4.69 18.57 6.81
N VAL A 91 -5.55 18.63 7.83
CA VAL A 91 -5.21 18.22 9.20
C VAL A 91 -5.62 16.77 9.43
N LEU A 92 -4.71 15.95 9.97
CA LEU A 92 -5.01 14.57 10.32
C LEU A 92 -6.11 14.51 11.38
N ALA A 93 -7.25 13.95 11.03
CA ALA A 93 -8.40 13.79 11.91
C ALA A 93 -8.38 12.43 12.62
N THR A 94 -8.13 11.35 11.89
CA THR A 94 -8.10 10.00 12.49
C THR A 94 -7.33 8.97 11.66
N LYS A 95 -7.01 7.83 12.30
CA LYS A 95 -6.46 6.62 11.68
C LYS A 95 -7.46 5.48 11.90
N SER A 96 -7.75 4.69 10.87
CA SER A 96 -8.75 3.62 10.97
C SER A 96 -8.42 2.43 10.08
N ALA A 97 -8.76 1.24 10.54
CA ALA A 97 -8.79 0.03 9.72
C ALA A 97 -10.23 -0.35 9.30
N ASN A 98 -11.18 0.56 9.49
CA ASN A 98 -12.56 0.39 9.02
C ASN A 98 -12.76 1.09 7.68
N THR A 99 -13.77 0.65 6.94
CA THR A 99 -14.21 1.25 5.68
C THR A 99 -15.17 2.42 5.87
N SER A 100 -15.38 2.86 7.11
CA SER A 100 -16.15 4.06 7.43
C SER A 100 -15.50 4.86 8.54
N ALA A 101 -15.65 6.19 8.46
CA ALA A 101 -15.21 7.14 9.47
C ALA A 101 -16.27 8.23 9.65
N LYS A 102 -16.54 8.61 10.90
CA LYS A 102 -17.49 9.64 11.26
C LYS A 102 -16.76 10.88 11.76
N PHE A 103 -17.19 12.03 11.29
CA PHE A 103 -16.64 13.33 11.64
C PHE A 103 -17.78 14.23 12.14
N ARG A 104 -17.48 15.12 13.08
CA ARG A 104 -18.47 15.97 13.73
C ARG A 104 -17.96 17.40 13.82
N SER A 105 -18.88 18.31 14.13
CA SER A 105 -18.57 19.69 14.51
C SER A 105 -17.86 20.49 13.43
N PHE A 106 -18.24 20.30 12.18
CA PHE A 106 -17.80 21.17 11.09
C PHE A 106 -18.49 22.53 11.22
N SER A 107 -17.71 23.61 11.10
CA SER A 107 -18.30 24.92 10.82
C SER A 107 -19.02 24.88 9.46
N PRO A 108 -20.04 25.70 9.23
CA PRO A 108 -20.60 25.84 7.89
C PRO A 108 -19.53 26.25 6.88
N GLY A 109 -19.48 25.57 5.73
CA GLY A 109 -18.50 25.87 4.67
C GLY A 109 -18.15 24.67 3.82
N GLN A 110 -17.24 24.88 2.87
CA GLN A 110 -16.65 23.81 2.07
C GLN A 110 -15.50 23.17 2.85
N HIS A 111 -15.51 21.84 2.92
CA HIS A 111 -14.45 21.06 3.56
C HIS A 111 -13.87 20.04 2.58
N THR A 112 -12.57 19.81 2.68
CA THR A 112 -11.86 18.79 1.90
C THR A 112 -11.49 17.62 2.80
N VAL A 113 -12.00 16.43 2.48
CA VAL A 113 -11.59 15.20 3.16
C VAL A 113 -10.64 14.42 2.26
N THR A 114 -9.46 14.11 2.78
CA THR A 114 -8.44 13.30 2.10
C THR A 114 -8.24 11.99 2.84
N MET A 115 -8.14 10.89 2.11
CA MET A 115 -7.79 9.58 2.66
C MET A 115 -6.52 9.05 2.04
N THR A 116 -5.65 8.48 2.87
CA THR A 116 -4.38 7.91 2.42
C THR A 116 -4.18 6.54 3.04
N HIS A 117 -3.72 5.59 2.23
CA HIS A 117 -3.25 4.30 2.74
C HIS A 117 -1.89 4.47 3.43
N ALA A 118 -1.79 3.96 4.66
CA ALA A 118 -0.54 3.77 5.37
C ALA A 118 -0.17 2.27 5.40
N GLY A 119 0.88 1.92 4.64
CA GLY A 119 1.47 0.59 4.51
C GLY A 119 2.66 0.65 3.53
N PRO A 120 3.39 -0.45 3.28
CA PRO A 120 4.52 -0.40 2.36
C PRO A 120 4.04 0.03 0.98
N ALA A 121 4.85 0.86 0.32
CA ALA A 121 4.59 1.24 -1.06
C ALA A 121 4.57 -0.02 -1.94
N GLY A 122 3.42 -0.31 -2.53
CA GLY A 122 3.34 -1.02 -3.80
C GLY A 122 3.63 -0.02 -4.92
N THR A 123 4.27 -0.47 -5.99
CA THR A 123 5.07 0.38 -6.89
C THR A 123 4.35 1.54 -7.57
N ARG A 124 3.01 1.59 -7.64
CA ARG A 124 2.22 2.72 -8.19
C ARG A 124 0.80 2.71 -7.61
N PHE A 125 0.20 3.87 -7.35
CA PHE A 125 -1.26 4.04 -7.20
C PHE A 125 -1.80 4.73 -8.44
N TYR A 126 -2.74 4.10 -9.13
CA TYR A 126 -3.45 4.68 -10.27
C TYR A 126 -4.77 5.28 -9.77
N PHE A 127 -5.01 6.55 -10.03
CA PHE A 127 -6.33 7.14 -9.97
C PHE A 127 -6.82 7.38 -11.40
N ASP A 128 -8.09 7.04 -11.65
CA ASP A 128 -8.72 7.05 -12.96
C ASP A 128 -8.94 8.49 -13.46
N PHE A 129 -9.52 9.34 -12.61
CA PHE A 129 -9.63 10.77 -12.86
C PHE A 129 -9.52 11.58 -11.57
N LEU A 130 -8.90 12.74 -11.69
CA LEU A 130 -8.86 13.78 -10.67
C LEU A 130 -9.93 14.81 -11.03
N GLU A 131 -11.03 14.84 -10.27
CA GLU A 131 -12.05 15.88 -10.41
C GLU A 131 -11.73 17.03 -9.44
N VAL A 132 -11.35 18.18 -10.00
CA VAL A 132 -11.11 19.41 -9.24
C VAL A 132 -12.31 20.33 -9.47
N ALA A 133 -13.17 20.46 -8.46
CA ALA A 133 -14.23 21.45 -8.47
C ALA A 133 -13.64 22.79 -8.02
N VAL A 134 -13.29 23.64 -8.98
CA VAL A 134 -12.93 25.04 -8.69
C VAL A 134 -14.22 25.84 -8.59
N PRO A 135 -14.53 26.49 -7.44
CA PRO A 135 -15.66 27.40 -7.38
C PRO A 135 -15.38 28.58 -8.32
N ILE A 136 -16.15 28.69 -9.40
CA ILE A 136 -16.15 29.87 -10.25
C ILE A 136 -17.46 30.62 -10.00
N ALA A 137 -17.36 31.82 -9.43
CA ALA A 137 -18.51 32.72 -9.25
C ALA A 137 -18.98 33.30 -10.59
N ASP A 138 -18.08 33.38 -11.58
CA ASP A 138 -18.33 33.96 -12.90
C ASP A 138 -17.99 32.95 -14.00
N LEU A 139 -19.00 32.22 -14.47
CA LEU A 139 -18.91 31.53 -15.75
C LEU A 139 -18.86 32.60 -16.85
N PRO A 140 -17.88 32.58 -17.77
CA PRO A 140 -17.95 33.46 -18.92
C PRO A 140 -19.21 33.11 -19.71
N MET A 141 -20.17 34.03 -19.77
CA MET A 141 -21.26 33.93 -20.73
C MET A 141 -20.61 33.99 -22.11
N ALA A 142 -20.66 32.89 -22.85
CA ALA A 142 -20.36 32.95 -24.27
C ALA A 142 -21.26 34.04 -24.87
N ALA A 143 -20.64 35.00 -25.56
CA ALA A 143 -21.42 35.99 -26.31
C ALA A 143 -22.37 35.21 -27.23
N ALA A 144 -23.65 35.58 -27.22
CA ALA A 144 -24.62 34.98 -28.12
C ALA A 144 -24.11 35.16 -29.56
N ASP A 145 -24.02 34.06 -30.30
CA ASP A 145 -23.63 34.08 -31.71
C ASP A 145 -24.68 34.91 -32.49
N PRO A 146 -24.30 36.02 -33.14
CA PRO A 146 -25.25 36.78 -33.95
C PRO A 146 -25.74 35.90 -35.12
N GLN A 147 -27.03 35.62 -35.12
CA GLN A 147 -27.74 34.98 -36.25
C GLN A 147 -27.88 35.95 -37.43
#